data_AF-F2RNI3-F1
#
_entry.id   AF-F2RNI3-F1
#
_cell.length_a   1.000
_cell.length_b   1.000
_cell.length_c   1.000
_cell.angle_alpha   90.00
_cell.angle_beta   90.00
_cell.angle_gamma   90.00
#
_symmetry.space_group_name_H-M   'P 1'
#
loop_
_entity.id
_entity.type
_entity.pdbx_description
1 polymer ?
#
loop_
_entity_poly.entity_id
_entity_poly.type
_entity_poly.pdbx_seq_one_letter_code
_entity_poly.pdbx_strand_id
1 'polypeptide(L)'
;MLRWTRAAFTRAPVARLQFPRGGFEVVPVSSILEEEGYGMLKAGHYCSINIDDVYSSYRVLGKLGYGSTSTVWLARNIHYGGYHASLKIFTRGTTTGPARGKSERTRGLRE
;
A
#
# COMPACT_ATOMS: atom_id res chain seq x y z
N MET A 1 25.44 42.30 -23.40
CA MET A 1 25.92 41.13 -22.64
C MET A 1 24.79 40.66 -21.73
N LEU A 2 24.27 39.44 -21.92
CA LEU A 2 23.10 38.94 -21.19
C LEU A 2 23.44 37.59 -20.54
N ARG A 3 23.61 37.56 -19.21
CA ARG A 3 23.65 36.32 -18.42
C ARG A 3 22.49 36.36 -17.43
N TRP A 4 21.32 35.88 -17.87
CA TRP A 4 20.27 35.51 -16.93
C TRP A 4 20.76 34.32 -16.12
N THR A 5 21.00 34.54 -14.84
CA THR A 5 21.35 33.50 -13.88
C THR A 5 20.17 32.55 -13.73
N ARG A 6 20.39 31.30 -14.15
CA ARG A 6 19.45 30.17 -14.17
C ARG A 6 19.05 29.66 -12.76
N ALA A 7 19.14 30.51 -11.74
CA ALA A 7 19.05 30.15 -10.32
C ALA A 7 17.64 30.36 -9.72
N ALA A 8 16.58 30.40 -10.56
CA ALA A 8 15.21 30.60 -10.07
C ALA A 8 14.41 29.29 -9.89
N PHE A 9 15.03 28.11 -10.01
CA PHE A 9 14.32 26.82 -9.92
C PHE A 9 15.01 25.73 -9.10
N THR A 10 15.98 26.04 -8.23
CA THR A 10 16.42 25.04 -7.25
C THR A 10 15.39 24.95 -6.15
N ARG A 11 14.45 24.02 -6.33
CA ARG A 11 13.46 23.64 -5.32
C ARG A 11 14.19 23.25 -4.05
N ALA A 12 13.83 23.88 -2.93
CA ALA A 12 14.44 23.62 -1.64
C ALA A 12 14.43 22.11 -1.33
N PRO A 13 15.47 21.57 -0.66
CA PRO A 13 15.49 20.20 -0.21
C PRO A 13 14.20 19.87 0.54
N VAL A 14 13.58 18.74 0.20
CA VAL A 14 12.34 18.31 0.84
C VAL A 14 12.63 18.05 2.32
N ALA A 15 12.01 18.84 3.21
CA ALA A 15 12.07 18.58 4.64
C ALA A 15 11.60 17.15 4.93
N ARG A 16 12.41 16.38 5.67
CA ARG A 16 12.02 15.04 6.11
C ARG A 16 10.78 15.15 6.98
N LEU A 17 9.66 14.57 6.52
CA LEU A 17 8.50 14.37 7.37
C LEU A 17 8.91 13.50 8.56
N GLN A 18 8.67 14.01 9.75
CA GLN A 18 8.75 13.24 10.99
C GLN A 18 7.32 12.98 11.45
N PHE A 19 6.95 11.70 11.53
CA PHE A 19 5.67 11.33 12.11
C PHE A 19 5.82 11.25 13.63
N PRO A 20 4.85 11.82 14.38
CA PRO A 20 4.79 11.58 15.81
C PRO A 20 4.64 10.07 16.05
N ARG A 21 5.48 9.53 16.94
CA ARG A 21 5.47 8.09 17.27
C ARG A 21 4.45 7.74 18.38
N GLY A 22 3.74 8.74 18.89
CA GLY A 22 2.77 8.60 19.96
C GLY A 22 1.88 9.83 20.09
N GLY A 23 1.03 9.85 21.11
CA GLY A 23 0.01 10.89 21.29
C GLY A 23 -1.29 10.63 20.53
N PHE A 24 -1.46 9.42 20.00
CA PHE A 24 -2.69 8.94 19.38
C PHE A 24 -3.26 7.78 20.19
N GLU A 25 -4.59 7.66 20.19
CA GLU A 25 -5.30 6.53 20.77
C GLU A 25 -5.06 5.28 19.92
N VAL A 26 -4.67 4.17 20.56
CA VAL A 26 -4.49 2.89 19.88
C VAL A 26 -5.81 2.14 19.90
N VAL A 27 -6.38 1.92 18.73
CA VAL A 27 -7.61 1.15 18.57
C VAL A 27 -7.34 -0.34 18.89
N PRO A 28 -8.17 -1.01 19.71
CA PRO A 28 -8.06 -2.44 19.97
C PRO A 28 -8.12 -3.26 18.68
N VAL A 29 -7.35 -4.34 18.60
CA VAL A 29 -7.33 -5.26 17.43
C VAL A 29 -8.71 -5.90 17.16
N SER A 30 -9.56 -6.00 18.19
CA SER A 30 -10.92 -6.54 18.09
C SER A 30 -11.94 -5.57 17.50
N SER A 31 -11.57 -4.30 17.31
CA SER A 31 -12.48 -3.29 16.79
C SER A 31 -12.62 -3.43 15.29
N ILE A 32 -13.84 -3.71 14.83
CA ILE A 32 -14.16 -3.77 13.41
C ILE A 32 -14.00 -2.37 12.82
N LEU A 33 -13.04 -2.22 11.92
CA LEU A 33 -12.90 -0.98 11.17
C LEU A 33 -13.98 -0.90 10.08
N GLU A 34 -14.32 0.32 9.65
CA GLU A 34 -15.43 0.59 8.73
C GLU A 34 -15.38 -0.25 7.43
N GLU A 35 -14.19 -0.60 6.96
CA GLU A 35 -13.97 -1.41 5.75
C GLU A 35 -14.04 -2.93 6.03
N GLU A 36 -13.82 -3.40 7.27
CA GLU A 36 -13.98 -4.81 7.69
C GLU A 36 -15.45 -5.24 7.84
N GLY A 37 -16.37 -4.28 7.96
CA GLY A 37 -17.81 -4.55 7.95
C GLY A 37 -18.36 -4.94 6.56
N TYR A 38 -17.57 -4.74 5.49
CA TYR A 38 -18.00 -5.07 4.13
C TYR A 38 -17.66 -6.52 3.81
N GLY A 39 -18.67 -7.39 3.65
CA GLY A 39 -18.50 -8.85 3.55
C GLY A 39 -17.59 -9.37 2.41
N MET A 40 -17.25 -8.53 1.42
CA MET A 40 -16.24 -8.85 0.40
C MET A 40 -14.78 -8.73 0.90
N LEU A 41 -14.56 -7.95 1.96
CA LEU A 41 -13.27 -7.70 2.59
C LEU A 41 -13.22 -8.46 3.92
N LYS A 42 -13.23 -9.79 3.85
CA LYS A 42 -13.01 -10.64 5.03
C LYS A 42 -11.70 -10.23 5.71
N ALA A 43 -11.70 -10.22 7.05
CA ALA A 43 -10.51 -10.09 7.88
C ALA A 43 -9.38 -10.97 7.31
N GLY A 44 -8.27 -10.35 6.91
CA GLY A 44 -7.13 -11.03 6.26
C GLY A 44 -6.93 -10.72 4.77
N HIS A 45 -7.89 -10.09 4.09
CA HIS A 45 -7.70 -9.57 2.72
C HIS A 45 -7.58 -8.05 2.66
N TYR A 46 -7.32 -7.40 3.78
CA TYR A 46 -7.17 -5.95 3.82
C TYR A 46 -5.97 -5.49 3.01
N CYS A 47 -6.14 -4.41 2.23
CA CYS A 47 -5.00 -3.67 1.68
C CYS A 47 -4.35 -2.86 2.81
N SER A 48 -3.76 -3.56 3.79
CA SER A 48 -3.12 -2.97 4.95
C SER A 48 -1.83 -2.30 4.51
N ILE A 49 -1.81 -0.98 4.66
CA ILE A 49 -0.63 -0.14 4.54
C ILE A 49 -0.42 0.52 5.89
N ASN A 50 0.84 0.67 6.28
CA ASN A 50 1.21 1.50 7.43
C ASN A 50 1.59 2.91 6.98
N ILE A 51 1.31 3.89 7.84
CA ILE A 51 1.87 5.24 7.68
C ILE A 51 3.39 5.15 7.73
N ASP A 52 4.08 5.95 6.91
CA ASP A 52 5.53 5.94 6.69
C ASP A 52 6.07 4.78 5.82
N ASP A 53 5.23 3.83 5.40
CA ASP A 53 5.62 2.85 4.37
C ASP A 53 6.02 3.57 3.07
N VAL A 54 7.04 3.05 2.39
CA VAL A 54 7.53 3.60 1.12
C VAL A 54 7.25 2.63 -0.02
N TYR A 55 6.46 3.08 -0.99
CA TYR A 55 6.16 2.34 -2.21
C TYR A 55 6.84 3.01 -3.40
N SER A 56 7.80 2.32 -4.02
CA SER A 56 8.68 2.88 -5.05
C SER A 56 9.43 4.11 -4.53
N SER A 57 8.90 5.30 -4.76
CA SER A 57 9.45 6.57 -4.26
C SER A 57 8.43 7.39 -3.48
N TYR A 58 7.30 6.82 -3.09
CA TYR A 58 6.22 7.52 -2.40
C TYR A 58 6.06 7.01 -0.98
N ARG A 59 6.25 7.90 -0.01
CA ARG A 59 6.02 7.65 1.41
C ARG A 59 4.56 7.91 1.76
N VAL A 60 3.90 6.94 2.38
CA VAL A 60 2.51 7.04 2.81
C VAL A 60 2.38 8.03 3.96
N LEU A 61 1.41 8.93 3.86
CA LEU A 61 1.11 9.95 4.86
C LEU A 61 -0.17 9.66 5.66
N GLY A 62 -1.17 9.04 5.03
CA GLY A 62 -2.44 8.74 5.68
C GLY A 62 -3.49 8.19 4.71
N LYS A 63 -4.53 7.57 5.25
CA LYS A 63 -5.65 7.02 4.45
C LYS A 63 -6.55 8.16 3.98
N LEU A 64 -6.90 8.16 2.69
CA LEU A 64 -7.85 9.09 2.08
C LEU A 64 -9.25 8.49 1.97
N GLY A 65 -9.36 7.16 1.83
CA GLY A 65 -10.64 6.49 1.71
C GLY A 65 -10.51 5.01 1.37
N TYR A 66 -11.65 4.38 1.15
CA TYR A 66 -11.75 2.99 0.74
C TYR A 66 -12.92 2.81 -0.24
N GLY A 67 -12.93 1.69 -0.94
CA GLY A 67 -14.02 1.21 -1.78
C GLY A 67 -14.08 -0.31 -1.70
N SER A 68 -15.04 -0.93 -2.38
CA SER A 68 -15.36 -2.36 -2.24
C SER A 68 -14.18 -3.33 -2.41
N THR A 69 -13.15 -2.93 -3.16
CA THR A 69 -11.97 -3.77 -3.48
C THR A 69 -10.65 -3.01 -3.35
N SER A 70 -10.65 -1.81 -2.76
CA SER A 70 -9.46 -0.96 -2.75
C SER A 70 -9.39 0.04 -1.62
N THR A 71 -8.18 0.35 -1.15
CA THR A 71 -7.91 1.49 -0.27
C THR A 71 -7.15 2.58 -1.02
N VAL A 72 -7.39 3.84 -0.65
CA VAL A 72 -6.72 5.01 -1.23
C VAL A 72 -5.95 5.73 -0.14
N TRP A 73 -4.67 6.00 -0.41
CA TRP A 73 -3.74 6.60 0.54
C TRP A 73 -3.11 7.87 -0.04
N LEU A 74 -2.95 8.89 0.78
CA LEU A 74 -2.13 10.05 0.45
C LEU A 74 -0.67 9.65 0.62
N ALA A 75 0.15 9.91 -0.39
CA ALA A 75 1.57 9.66 -0.33
C ALA A 75 2.37 10.84 -0.90
N ARG A 76 3.62 10.97 -0.48
CA ARG A 76 4.54 12.02 -0.91
C ARG A 76 5.81 11.43 -1.50
N ASN A 77 6.22 11.93 -2.66
CA ASN A 77 7.45 11.52 -3.29
C ASN A 77 8.65 11.88 -2.38
N ILE A 78 9.58 10.95 -2.17
CA ILE A 78 10.77 11.18 -1.32
C ILE A 78 11.94 11.79 -2.10
N HIS A 79 11.82 11.88 -3.43
CA HIS A 79 12.80 12.49 -4.34
C HIS A 79 12.32 13.87 -4.83
N TYR A 80 13.10 14.46 -5.74
CA TYR A 80 13.03 15.86 -6.19
C TYR A 80 11.61 16.44 -6.20
N GLY A 81 11.35 17.23 -5.15
CA GLY A 81 10.20 18.09 -5.05
C GLY A 81 9.09 17.66 -4.10
N GLY A 82 9.00 16.41 -3.66
CA GLY A 82 7.98 16.09 -2.65
C GLY A 82 6.55 16.26 -3.15
N TYR A 83 6.30 15.89 -4.41
CA TYR A 83 4.97 15.84 -5.00
C TYR A 83 4.06 14.89 -4.23
N HIS A 84 2.80 15.27 -4.08
CA HIS A 84 1.78 14.41 -3.49
C HIS A 84 1.13 13.55 -4.57
N ALA A 85 0.75 12.34 -4.21
CA ALA A 85 0.00 11.42 -5.05
C ALA A 85 -1.02 10.65 -4.20
N SER A 86 -2.08 10.20 -4.85
CA SER A 86 -3.01 9.22 -4.30
C SER A 86 -2.57 7.82 -4.73
N LEU A 87 -2.22 6.96 -3.78
CA LEU A 87 -1.92 5.55 -4.02
C LEU A 87 -3.21 4.74 -3.83
N LYS A 88 -3.73 4.16 -4.92
CA LYS A 88 -4.88 3.25 -4.88
C LYS A 88 -4.39 1.81 -4.94
N ILE A 89 -4.78 1.01 -3.96
CA ILE A 89 -4.28 -0.36 -3.76
C ILE A 89 -5.45 -1.30 -3.82
N PHE A 90 -5.28 -2.38 -4.56
CA PHE A 90 -6.31 -3.38 -4.79
C PHE A 90 -5.83 -4.74 -4.31
N THR A 91 -6.74 -5.51 -3.75
CA THR A 91 -6.48 -6.91 -3.43
C THR A 91 -6.41 -7.69 -4.73
N ARG A 92 -5.29 -8.36 -5.00
CA ARG A 92 -5.24 -9.34 -6.08
C ARG A 92 -5.91 -10.61 -5.56
N GLY A 93 -7.05 -10.97 -6.13
CA GLY A 93 -7.72 -12.22 -5.77
C GLY A 93 -6.73 -13.38 -5.88
N THR A 94 -6.62 -14.19 -4.83
CA THR A 94 -5.84 -15.42 -4.91
C THR A 94 -6.55 -16.31 -5.92
N THR A 95 -6.02 -16.39 -7.14
CA THR A 95 -6.37 -17.46 -8.06
C THR A 95 -5.85 -18.75 -7.43
N THR A 96 -6.68 -19.33 -6.57
CA THR A 96 -6.58 -20.74 -6.22
C THR A 96 -6.87 -21.48 -7.52
N GLY A 97 -5.84 -21.67 -8.34
CA GLY A 97 -5.89 -22.67 -9.39
C GLY A 97 -6.25 -24.01 -8.73
N PRO A 98 -7.04 -24.87 -9.38
CA PRO A 98 -7.48 -26.12 -8.79
C PRO A 98 -6.27 -26.87 -8.26
N ALA A 99 -6.38 -27.36 -7.02
CA ALA A 99 -5.35 -28.13 -6.34
C ALA A 99 -4.80 -29.17 -7.32
N ARG A 100 -3.52 -28.99 -7.70
CA ARG A 100 -2.77 -29.91 -8.55
C ARG A 100 -2.91 -31.30 -7.95
N GLY A 101 -3.77 -32.11 -8.55
CA GLY A 101 -4.11 -33.46 -8.10
C GLY A 101 -2.82 -34.24 -7.85
N LYS A 102 -2.74 -34.88 -6.70
CA LYS A 102 -1.70 -35.87 -6.43
C LYS A 102 -1.84 -36.96 -7.49
N SER A 103 -0.84 -37.05 -8.36
CA SER A 103 -0.69 -38.16 -9.30
C SER A 103 -0.38 -39.42 -8.48
N GLU A 104 -1.41 -40.22 -8.22
CA GLU A 104 -1.21 -41.63 -7.86
C GLU A 104 -0.71 -42.35 -9.11
N ARG A 105 0.57 -42.74 -9.07
CA ARG A 105 1.20 -43.55 -10.10
C ARG A 105 1.04 -45.01 -9.69
N THR A 106 -0.12 -45.59 -9.97
CA THR A 106 -0.27 -47.05 -9.98
C THR A 106 0.49 -47.59 -11.20
N ARG A 107 1.66 -48.19 -10.99
CA ARG A 107 2.24 -49.10 -11.97
C ARG A 107 1.95 -50.53 -11.52
N GLY A 108 1.28 -51.23 -12.43
CA GLY A 108 0.67 -52.52 -12.21
C GLY A 108 1.65 -53.68 -12.10
N LEU A 109 1.07 -54.78 -11.62
CA LEU A 109 1.49 -56.17 -11.71
C LEU A 109 1.74 -56.62 -13.16
N ARG A 110 2.49 -57.74 -13.27
CA ARG A 110 2.87 -58.57 -14.44
C ARG A 110 4.30 -58.30 -14.90
N GLU A 111 5.21 -59.27 -15.01
CA GLU A 111 5.21 -60.74 -14.88
C GLU A 111 6.60 -61.16 -14.41
#